data_AF-A0A7K0W4A0-F1
#
_entry.id   AF-A0A7K0W4A0-F1
#
_cell.length_a   1.000
_cell.length_b   1.000
_cell.length_c   1.000
_cell.angle_alpha   90.00
_cell.angle_beta   90.00
_cell.angle_gamma   90.00
#
_symmetry.space_group_name_H-M   'P 1'
#
loop_
_entity.id
_entity.type
_entity.pdbx_description
1 polymer ?
#
loop_
_entity_poly.entity_id
_entity_poly.type
_entity_poly.pdbx_seq_one_letter_code
_entity_poly.pdbx_strand_id
1 'polypeptide(L)' 'MQETLGSIDDALHRIQSLLASSKSRTVIDISGKPGCGKSTFSHYLSENLPSELVAIVPMDGFHLSNKVLAELGRSEYKGA' A
#
# COMPACT_ATOMS: atom_id res chain seq x y z
N MET A 1 -3.06 7.29 -18.46
CA MET A 1 -3.12 5.91 -19.01
C MET A 1 -2.70 4.98 -17.88
N GLN A 2 -3.53 4.04 -17.47
CA GLN A 2 -3.09 3.04 -16.48
C GLN A 2 -2.19 2.05 -17.22
N GLU A 3 -0.95 1.96 -16.80
CA GLU A 3 0.00 0.96 -17.30
C GLU A 3 -0.27 -0.34 -16.56
N THR A 4 -0.63 -1.38 -17.30
CA THR A 4 -0.80 -2.72 -16.76
C THR A 4 0.56 -3.38 -16.62
N LEU A 5 0.90 -3.81 -15.40
CA LEU A 5 2.08 -4.61 -15.11
C LEU A 5 1.72 -6.10 -15.22
N GLY A 6 2.60 -6.91 -15.80
CA GLY A 6 2.34 -8.33 -16.06
C GLY A 6 2.66 -9.25 -14.87
N SER A 7 3.48 -8.76 -13.94
CA SER A 7 3.99 -9.54 -12.80
C SER A 7 4.30 -8.66 -11.59
N ILE A 8 4.57 -9.30 -10.44
CA ILE A 8 5.06 -8.62 -9.23
C ILE A 8 6.49 -8.09 -9.43
N ASP A 9 7.31 -8.76 -10.25
CA ASP A 9 8.68 -8.32 -10.56
C ASP A 9 8.67 -7.03 -11.40
N ASP A 10 7.70 -6.88 -12.32
CA ASP A 10 7.53 -5.63 -13.08
C ASP A 10 7.25 -4.44 -12.16
N ALA A 11 6.47 -4.67 -11.10
CA ALA A 11 6.18 -3.64 -10.11
C ALA A 11 7.43 -3.29 -9.30
N LEU A 12 8.23 -4.28 -8.91
CA LEU A 12 9.50 -4.05 -8.23
C LEU A 12 10.46 -3.20 -9.09
N HIS A 13 10.64 -3.57 -10.36
CA HIS A 13 11.50 -2.81 -11.28
C HIS A 13 11.02 -1.37 -11.47
N ARG A 14 9.71 -1.17 -11.60
CA ARG A 14 9.13 0.18 -11.71
C ARG A 14 9.42 1.01 -10.46
N ILE A 15 9.29 0.42 -9.27
CA ILE A 15 9.58 1.10 -8.01
C ILE A 15 11.06 1.45 -7.91
N GLN A 16 11.97 0.54 -8.27
CA GLN A 16 13.41 0.81 -8.29
C GLN A 16 13.75 1.97 -9.24
N SER A 17 13.13 2.01 -10.43
CA SER A 17 13.31 3.13 -11.37
C SER A 17 12.82 4.47 -10.82
N LEU A 18 11.67 4.47 -10.11
CA LEU A 18 11.16 5.66 -9.43
C LEU A 18 12.07 6.13 -8.29
N LEU A 19 12.62 5.19 -7.51
CA LEU A 19 13.55 5.51 -6.43
C LEU A 19 14.87 6.07 -6.95
N ALA A 20 15.41 5.50 -8.04
CA ALA A 20 16.66 5.95 -8.65
C ALA A 20 16.55 7.35 -9.28
N SER A 21 15.37 7.74 -9.74
CA SER A 21 15.12 9.06 -10.37
C SER A 21 14.64 10.14 -9.39
N SER A 22 14.22 9.75 -8.17
CA SER A 22 13.73 10.69 -7.16
C SER A 22 14.85 11.21 -6.26
N LYS A 23 14.82 12.50 -5.95
CA LYS A 23 15.70 13.13 -4.94
C LYS A 23 15.01 13.29 -3.57
N SER A 24 13.74 12.89 -3.47
CA SER A 24 12.90 13.06 -2.30
C SER A 24 12.20 11.76 -1.93
N ARG A 25 11.58 11.73 -0.74
CA ARG A 25 10.75 10.60 -0.31
C ARG A 25 9.65 10.32 -1.34
N THR A 26 9.54 9.06 -1.75
CA THR A 26 8.48 8.54 -2.62
C THR A 26 7.42 7.85 -1.77
N VAL A 27 6.15 8.15 -2.01
CA VAL A 27 5.01 7.48 -1.35
C VAL A 27 4.29 6.65 -2.40
N ILE A 28 4.06 5.37 -2.11
CA ILE A 28 3.41 4.41 -2.99
C ILE A 28 2.18 3.88 -2.26
N ASP A 29 1.02 4.06 -2.86
CA ASP A 29 -0.22 3.45 -2.38
C ASP A 29 -0.43 2.08 -3.03
N ILE A 30 -0.87 1.11 -2.22
CA ILE A 30 -1.19 -0.25 -2.66
C ILE A 30 -2.67 -0.48 -2.34
N SER A 31 -3.50 -0.17 -3.32
CA SER A 31 -4.96 -0.30 -3.23
C SER A 31 -5.48 -1.57 -3.90
N GLY A 32 -6.60 -2.11 -3.39
CA GLY A 32 -7.20 -3.33 -3.90
C GLY A 32 -8.25 -3.93 -2.96
N LYS A 33 -9.11 -4.80 -3.48
CA LYS A 33 -10.21 -5.44 -2.73
C LYS A 33 -9.71 -6.19 -1.47
N PRO A 34 -10.51 -6.32 -0.40
CA PRO A 34 -10.18 -7.20 0.71
C PRO A 34 -9.78 -8.60 0.22
N GLY A 35 -8.73 -9.17 0.82
CA GLY A 35 -8.23 -10.51 0.42
C GLY A 35 -7.44 -10.58 -0.89
N CYS A 36 -7.23 -9.48 -1.64
CA CYS A 36 -6.49 -9.54 -2.92
C CYS A 36 -4.96 -9.64 -2.80
N GLY A 37 -4.42 -9.87 -1.60
CA GLY A 37 -2.97 -10.06 -1.38
C GLY A 37 -2.14 -8.78 -1.24
N LYS A 38 -2.73 -7.61 -0.96
CA LYS A 38 -1.99 -6.33 -0.79
C LYS A 38 -0.86 -6.44 0.24
N SER A 39 -1.14 -7.02 1.41
CA SER A 39 -0.15 -7.17 2.48
C SER A 39 0.98 -8.12 2.06
N THR A 40 0.65 -9.20 1.36
CA THR A 40 1.63 -10.11 0.77
C THR A 40 2.52 -9.38 -0.23
N PHE A 41 1.92 -8.58 -1.11
CA PHE A 41 2.65 -7.80 -2.11
C PHE A 41 3.53 -6.71 -1.47
N SER A 42 3.06 -5.99 -0.45
CA SER A 42 3.87 -5.00 0.27
C SER A 42 5.05 -5.65 1.00
N HIS A 43 4.87 -6.85 1.55
CA HIS A 43 5.97 -7.60 2.18
C HIS A 43 7.01 -8.03 1.14
N TYR A 44 6.57 -8.61 0.03
CA TYR A 44 7.45 -8.96 -1.08
C TYR A 44 8.28 -7.76 -1.55
N LEU A 45 7.67 -6.58 -1.71
CA LEU A 45 8.41 -5.37 -2.07
C LEU A 45 9.45 -4.99 -1.00
N SER A 46 9.10 -5.05 0.28
CA SER A 46 10.04 -4.71 1.36
C SER A 46 11.21 -5.67 1.49
N GLU A 47 11.03 -6.94 1.14
CA GLU A 47 12.10 -7.96 1.16
C GLU A 47 13.08 -7.79 -0.01
N ASN A 48 12.63 -7.16 -1.11
CA ASN A 48 13.41 -7.00 -2.34
C ASN A 48 13.91 -5.56 -2.56
N LEU A 49 13.68 -4.66 -1.62
CA LEU A 49 14.18 -3.29 -1.60
C LEU A 49 15.12 -3.09 -0.41
N PRO A 50 16.07 -2.13 -0.46
CA PRO A 50 16.96 -1.88 0.67
C PRO A 50 16.16 -1.49 1.92
N SER A 51 16.32 -2.24 3.00
CA SER A 51 15.47 -2.13 4.20
C SER A 51 15.64 -0.79 4.91
N GLU A 52 16.80 -0.15 4.76
CA GLU A 52 17.08 1.19 5.26
C GLU A 52 16.32 2.30 4.54
N LEU A 53 15.76 2.01 3.36
CA LEU A 53 15.03 2.98 2.53
C LEU A 53 13.51 2.81 2.58
N VAL A 54 13.01 1.69 3.12
CA VAL A 54 11.60 1.31 3.01
C VAL A 54 10.91 1.24 4.37
N ALA A 55 9.71 1.82 4.44
CA ALA A 55 8.81 1.67 5.56
C ALA A 55 7.41 1.31 5.06
N ILE A 56 6.80 0.27 5.63
CA ILE A 56 5.40 -0.10 5.38
C ILE A 56 4.53 0.63 6.40
N VAL A 57 3.56 1.39 5.92
CA VAL A 57 2.57 2.09 6.75
C VAL A 57 1.20 1.44 6.53
N PRO A 58 0.72 0.57 7.43
CA PRO A 58 -0.59 -0.06 7.28
C PRO A 58 -1.71 0.97 7.51
N MET A 59 -2.68 1.02 6.59
CA MET A 59 -3.85 1.91 6.69
C MET A 59 -4.84 1.46 7.76
N ASP A 60 -4.85 0.18 8.13
CA ASP A 60 -5.83 -0.39 9.07
C ASP A 60 -5.83 0.27 10.45
N GLY A 61 -4.68 0.81 10.87
CA GLY A 61 -4.53 1.55 12.13
C GLY A 61 -5.16 2.94 12.14
N PHE A 62 -5.57 3.46 10.97
CA PHE A 62 -6.17 4.79 10.83
C PHE A 62 -7.70 4.74 10.64
N HIS A 63 -8.31 3.55 10.62
CA HIS A 63 -9.76 3.44 10.56
C HIS A 63 -10.42 3.99 11.82
N LEU A 64 -11.57 4.65 11.65
CA LEU A 64 -12.42 5.03 12.76
C LEU A 64 -12.79 3.78 13.57
N SER A 65 -12.73 3.91 14.90
CA SER A 65 -13.14 2.83 15.79
C SER A 65 -14.61 2.46 15.55
N ASN A 66 -14.98 1.21 15.82
CA ASN A 66 -16.38 0.76 15.77
C ASN A 66 -17.31 1.67 16.57
N LYS A 67 -16.84 2.19 17.71
CA LYS A 67 -17.59 3.12 18.55
C LYS A 67 -17.89 4.42 17.80
N VAL A 68 -16.87 5.04 17.21
CA VAL A 68 -17.04 6.29 16.44
C VAL A 68 -17.91 6.06 15.20
N LEU A 69 -17.73 4.92 14.51
CA LEU A 69 -18.59 4.56 13.37
C LEU A 69 -20.06 4.40 13.78
N ALA A 70 -20.33 3.79 14.94
CA ALA A 70 -21.69 3.67 15.47
C ALA A 70 -22.29 5.04 15.83
N GLU A 71 -21.52 5.91 16.49
CA GLU A 71 -21.94 7.28 16.82
C GLU A 71 -22.26 8.11 15.58
N LEU A 72 -21.54 7.87 14.47
CA LEU A 72 -21.76 8.54 13.19
C LEU A 72 -22.84 7.89 12.31
N GLY A 73 -23.45 6.78 12.74
CA GLY A 73 -24.40 6.00 11.92
C GLY A 73 -23.76 5.39 10.67
N ARG A 74 -22.45 5.08 10.71
CA ARG A 74 -21.63 4.61 9.58
C ARG A 74 -20.98 3.25 9.83
N SER A 75 -21.57 2.42 10.69
CA SER A 75 -21.05 1.07 10.99
C SER A 75 -20.78 0.21 9.76
N GLU A 76 -21.56 0.42 8.68
CA GLU A 76 -21.43 -0.27 7.39
C GLU A 76 -20.16 0.10 6.60
N TYR A 77 -19.50 1.22 6.93
CA TYR A 77 -18.35 1.77 6.19
C TYR A 77 -17.01 1.48 6.87
N LYS A 78 -16.94 0.43 7.69
CA LYS A 78 -15.68 0.06 8.32
C LYS A 78 -14.70 -0.44 7.27
N GLY A 79 -13.60 0.30 7.10
CA GLY A 79 -12.54 -0.05 6.14
C GLY A 79 -12.79 0.41 4.70
N ALA A 80 -13.71 1.36 4.49
CA ALA A 80 -14.17 1.85 3.18
C ALA A 80 -13.79 3.31 2.91
#